data_AF-A0A6A6X5M6-F1
#
_entry.id   AF-A0A6A6X5M6-F1
#
_cell.length_a   1.000
_cell.length_b   1.000
_cell.length_c   1.000
_cell.angle_alpha   90.00
_cell.angle_beta   90.00
_cell.angle_gamma   90.00
#
_symmetry.space_group_name_H-M   'P 1'
#
loop_
_entity.id
_entity.type
_entity.pdbx_description
1 polymer ?
#
loop_
_entity_poly.entity_id
_entity_poly.type
_entity_poly.pdbx_seq_one_letter_code
_entity_poly.pdbx_strand_id
1 'polypeptide(L)' 'AIDTMELVGGTTLYLSTERADYLRGGWINAHWDVEEMEQHAQEIKEKGLLKMKFLKADLGAPGYSFES' A
#
# COMPACT_ATOMS: atom_id res chain seq x y z
N ALA A 1 -15.35 4.70 -12.22
CA ALA A 1 -14.97 6.08 -12.53
C ALA A 1 -14.15 6.08 -13.83
N ILE A 2 -14.10 7.19 -14.56
CA ILE A 2 -13.19 7.34 -15.71
C ILE A 2 -11.83 7.71 -15.13
N ASP A 3 -10.81 6.88 -15.34
CA ASP A 3 -9.44 7.13 -14.87
C ASP A 3 -8.83 8.31 -15.65
N THR A 4 -8.90 9.52 -15.08
CA THR A 4 -8.30 10.72 -15.67
C THR A 4 -6.86 10.88 -15.20
N MET A 5 -5.96 11.36 -16.07
CA MET A 5 -4.54 11.61 -15.71
C MET A 5 -4.37 12.55 -14.51
N GLU A 6 -5.33 13.45 -14.29
CA GLU A 6 -5.36 14.35 -13.14
C GLU A 6 -5.40 13.61 -11.80
N LEU A 7 -6.01 12.42 -11.76
CA LEU A 7 -6.15 11.62 -10.55
C LEU A 7 -4.79 11.10 -10.08
N VAL A 8 -3.99 10.55 -11.01
CA VAL A 8 -2.63 10.07 -10.74
C VAL A 8 -1.71 11.23 -10.33
N GLY A 9 -1.85 12.39 -10.99
CA GLY A 9 -1.11 13.60 -10.63
C GLY A 9 -1.44 14.09 -9.22
N GLY A 10 -2.73 14.14 -8.88
CA GLY A 10 -3.21 14.52 -7.55
C GLY A 10 -2.71 13.56 -6.45
N THR A 11 -2.80 12.25 -6.68
CA THR A 11 -2.27 11.25 -5.74
C THR A 11 -0.75 11.40 -5.56
N THR A 12 0.01 11.65 -6.63
CA THR A 12 1.46 11.83 -6.57
C THR A 12 1.85 13.06 -5.76
N LEU A 13 1.14 14.18 -5.95
CA LEU A 13 1.36 15.40 -5.18
C LEU A 13 1.04 15.16 -3.70
N TYR A 14 -0.09 14.50 -3.40
CA TYR A 14 -0.49 14.18 -2.04
C TYR A 14 0.56 13.30 -1.33
N LEU A 15 1.07 12.25 -2.01
CA LEU A 15 2.14 11.38 -1.50
C LEU A 15 3.46 12.11 -1.21
N SER A 16 3.68 13.26 -1.84
CA SER A 16 4.87 14.09 -1.62
C SER A 16 4.77 14.96 -0.36
N THR A 17 3.59 15.04 0.26
CA THR A 17 3.36 15.83 1.49
C THR A 17 3.57 14.99 2.75
N GLU A 18 3.82 15.65 3.88
CA GLU A 18 3.97 14.99 5.19
C GLU A 18 2.67 14.32 5.68
N ARG A 19 1.51 14.72 5.13
CA ARG A 19 0.21 14.11 5.46
C ARG A 19 0.16 12.65 5.04
N ALA A 20 0.84 12.29 3.97
CA ALA A 20 0.86 10.94 3.43
C ALA A 20 1.96 10.03 4.05
N ASP A 21 2.63 10.47 5.13
CA ASP A 21 3.71 9.69 5.75
C ASP A 21 3.26 8.30 6.20
N TYR A 22 1.99 8.14 6.60
CA TYR A 22 1.42 6.84 6.99
C TYR A 22 1.30 5.84 5.83
N LEU A 23 1.32 6.32 4.58
CA LEU A 23 1.23 5.52 3.37
C LEU A 23 2.62 5.10 2.84
N ARG A 24 3.71 5.65 3.40
CA ARG A 24 5.06 5.35 2.90
C ARG A 24 5.41 3.86 3.03
N GLY A 25 5.99 3.34 1.94
CA GLY A 25 6.38 1.93 1.83
C GLY A 25 5.18 0.97 1.71
N GLY A 26 3.96 1.49 1.56
CA GLY A 26 2.79 0.72 1.18
C GLY A 26 2.46 0.86 -0.30
N TRP A 27 1.57 0.00 -0.78
CA TRP A 27 0.99 0.09 -2.12
C TRP A 27 -0.40 0.73 -2.01
N ILE A 28 -0.66 1.76 -2.82
CA ILE A 28 -1.97 2.40 -2.92
C ILE A 28 -2.39 2.48 -4.39
N ASN A 29 -3.69 2.39 -4.62
CA ASN A 29 -4.27 2.64 -5.94
C ASN A 29 -4.67 4.12 -6.04
N ALA A 30 -4.34 4.77 -7.16
CA ALA A 30 -4.65 6.17 -7.41
C ALA A 30 -6.16 6.50 -7.44
N HIS A 31 -7.02 5.48 -7.54
CA HIS A 31 -8.47 5.64 -7.47
C HIS A 31 -9.03 5.84 -6.04
N TRP A 32 -8.18 5.74 -5.01
CA TRP A 32 -8.64 5.85 -3.62
C TRP A 32 -8.93 7.30 -3.22
N ASP A 33 -9.99 7.48 -2.42
CA ASP A 33 -10.36 8.77 -1.85
C ASP A 33 -9.41 9.15 -0.71
N VAL A 34 -8.80 10.33 -0.81
CA VAL A 34 -7.80 10.81 0.16
C VAL A 34 -8.45 11.10 1.52
N GLU A 35 -9.66 11.63 1.55
CA GLU A 35 -10.36 11.98 2.79
C GLU A 35 -10.72 10.73 3.58
N GLU A 36 -11.19 9.68 2.90
CA GLU A 36 -11.45 8.38 3.52
C GLU A 36 -10.15 7.77 4.07
N MET A 37 -9.07 7.80 3.30
CA MET A 37 -7.78 7.27 3.79
C MET A 37 -7.26 8.03 5.02
N GLU A 38 -7.46 9.35 5.09
CA GLU A 38 -7.06 10.14 6.25
C GLU A 38 -7.89 9.81 7.50
N GLN A 39 -9.19 9.56 7.35
CA GLN A 39 -10.05 9.11 8.46
C GLN A 39 -9.59 7.75 9.01
N HIS A 40 -9.09 6.88 8.15
CA HIS A 40 -8.59 5.54 8.50
C HIS A 40 -7.06 5.47 8.68
N ALA A 41 -6.35 6.60 8.67
CA ALA A 41 -4.88 6.64 8.67
C ALA A 41 -4.27 5.91 9.89
N GLN A 42 -4.91 6.05 11.06
CA GLN A 42 -4.49 5.38 12.29
C GLN A 42 -4.56 3.85 12.14
N GLU A 43 -5.68 3.33 11.63
CA GLU A 43 -5.89 1.90 11.41
C GLU A 43 -4.93 1.33 10.36
N ILE A 44 -4.73 2.06 9.27
CA ILE A 44 -3.80 1.70 8.20
C ILE A 44 -2.38 1.55 8.74
N LYS A 45 -1.95 2.51 9.58
CA LYS A 45 -0.61 2.52 10.18
C LYS A 45 -0.43 1.36 11.17
N GLU A 46 -1.40 1.13 12.05
CA GLU A 46 -1.30 0.11 13.10
C GLU A 46 -1.36 -1.31 12.54
N LYS A 47 -2.27 -1.57 11.60
CA LYS A 47 -2.46 -2.91 11.02
C LYS A 47 -1.55 -3.18 9.82
N GLY A 48 -0.83 -2.17 9.35
CA GLY A 48 0.06 -2.25 8.19
C GLY A 48 -0.69 -2.72 6.94
N LEU A 49 -1.94 -2.29 6.75
CA LEU A 49 -2.86 -2.84 5.73
C LEU A 49 -2.34 -2.67 4.30
N LEU A 50 -1.58 -1.59 4.07
CA LEU A 50 -1.06 -1.23 2.76
C LEU A 50 0.36 -1.72 2.54
N LYS A 51 1.01 -2.25 3.58
CA LYS A 51 2.33 -2.86 3.43
C LYS A 51 2.11 -4.27 2.90
N MET A 52 2.93 -4.63 1.91
CA MET A 52 3.05 -6.04 1.52
C MET A 52 3.45 -6.80 2.78
N LYS A 53 2.50 -7.53 3.38
CA LYS A 53 2.82 -8.52 4.39
C LYS A 53 3.69 -9.53 3.64
N PHE A 54 5.00 -9.46 3.82
CA PHE A 54 5.87 -10.60 3.55
C PHE A 54 5.14 -11.80 4.14
N LEU A 55 4.80 -12.76 3.26
CA LEU A 55 3.90 -13.87 3.57
C LEU A 55 4.16 -14.35 5.00
N LYS A 56 3.21 -14.12 5.91
CA LYS A 56 3.05 -14.93 7.13
C LYS A 56 2.38 -16.26 6.77
N ALA A 57 2.68 -16.79 5.59
CA ALA A 57 2.45 -18.19 5.33
C ALA A 57 3.60 -18.91 6.02
N ASP A 58 3.27 -19.85 6.90
CA ASP A 58 4.16 -20.95 7.17
C ASP A 58 4.43 -21.58 5.80
N LEU A 59 5.58 -21.27 5.20
CA LEU A 59 6.04 -21.91 3.97
C LEU A 59 6.37 -23.35 4.40
N GLY A 60 5.32 -24.17 4.50
CA GLY A 60 5.40 -25.54 4.95
C GLY A 60 6.42 -26.28 4.10
N ALA A 61 7.37 -26.90 4.81
CA ALA A 61 8.50 -27.71 4.36
C ALA A 61 9.46 -27.04 3.36
N PRO A 62 10.80 -27.12 3.58
CA PRO A 62 11.78 -26.67 2.61
C PRO A 62 11.55 -27.43 1.29
N GLY A 63 11.27 -26.68 0.22
CA GLY A 63 11.09 -27.22 -1.12
C GLY A 63 12.29 -28.08 -1.54
N TYR A 64 12.02 -29.15 -2.28
CA TYR A 64 13.04 -30.04 -2.82
C TYR A 64 14.15 -29.25 -3.53
N SER A 65 15.38 -29.43 -3.07
CA SER A 65 16.58 -28.93 -3.74
C SER A 65 16.78 -29.76 -5.01
N PHE A 66 16.65 -29.15 -6.19
CA PHE A 66 17.16 -29.77 -7.40
C PHE A 66 18.66 -29.54 -7.44
N GLU A 67 19.41 -30.63 -7.30
CA GLU A 67 20.85 -30.67 -7.51
C GLU A 67 21.13 -31.12 -8.95
N SER A 68 21.62 -30.21 -9.79
CA SER A 68 22.55 -30.45 -10.92
C SER A 68 22.96 -29.13 -11.54
#